data_AF-A0A838Q7S9-F1
#
_entry.id   AF-A0A838Q7S9-F1
#
_cell.length_a   1.000
_cell.length_b   1.000
_cell.length_c   1.000
_cell.angle_alpha   90.00
_cell.angle_beta   90.00
_cell.angle_gamma   90.00
#
_symmetry.space_group_name_H-M   'P 1'
#
loop_
_entity.id
_entity.type
_entity.pdbx_description
1 polymer ?
#
loop_
_entity_poly.entity_id
_entity_poly.type
_entity_poly.pdbx_seq_one_letter_code
_entity_poly.pdbx_strand_id
1 'polypeptide(L)'
;LFPVEQPQFFDAVVTDDAGRVAEIQVKQSDARSSWIWGAFKMPAAVFHELHQLWLGREQRDEYFGTLVNAWIAQGGRASGVRAGKSYVDVGTLHGYREAIRLLNDMRERQPASARTEEAFA
;
A
#
# COMPACT_ATOMS: atom_id res chain seq x y z
N LEU A 1 -1.19 -2.61 -4.85
CA LEU A 1 -0.13 -3.39 -4.16
C LEU A 1 1.15 -3.27 -4.94
N PHE A 2 2.26 -3.27 -4.22
CA PHE A 2 3.61 -3.14 -4.75
C PHE A 2 4.47 -4.32 -4.29
N PRO A 3 5.35 -4.86 -5.16
CA PRO A 3 6.28 -5.89 -4.77
C PRO A 3 7.43 -5.27 -3.95
N VAL A 4 7.89 -5.98 -2.92
CA VAL A 4 9.07 -5.62 -2.10
C VAL A 4 9.88 -6.85 -1.73
N GLU A 5 11.18 -6.67 -1.51
CA GLU A 5 12.10 -7.76 -1.11
C GLU A 5 12.04 -8.06 0.40
N GLN A 6 11.78 -7.05 1.22
CA GLN A 6 11.80 -7.15 2.68
C GLN A 6 10.41 -6.78 3.27
N PRO A 7 9.38 -7.63 3.08
CA PRO A 7 8.01 -7.32 3.49
C PRO A 7 7.84 -7.13 4.99
N GLN A 8 8.74 -7.65 5.83
CA GLN A 8 8.68 -7.55 7.29
C GLN A 8 8.75 -6.13 7.84
N PHE A 9 9.21 -5.15 7.06
CA PHE A 9 9.25 -3.74 7.46
C PHE A 9 7.93 -3.00 7.16
N PHE A 10 7.02 -3.66 6.45
CA PHE A 10 5.80 -3.08 5.89
C PHE A 10 4.56 -3.90 6.28
N ASP A 11 3.41 -3.47 5.76
CA ASP A 11 2.16 -4.19 5.87
C ASP A 11 2.00 -5.07 4.63
N ALA A 12 2.32 -6.36 4.79
CA ALA A 12 2.18 -7.33 3.72
C ALA A 12 0.70 -7.73 3.54
N VAL A 13 0.24 -7.77 2.30
CA VAL A 13 -1.15 -8.08 1.95
C VAL A 13 -1.21 -9.48 1.36
N VAL A 14 -1.86 -10.40 2.09
CA VAL A 14 -2.15 -11.75 1.64
C VAL A 14 -3.47 -11.73 0.87
N THR A 15 -3.46 -12.26 -0.36
CA THR A 15 -4.66 -12.37 -1.19
C THR A 15 -4.98 -13.82 -1.50
N ASP A 16 -6.27 -14.15 -1.63
CA ASP A 16 -6.71 -15.43 -2.19
C ASP A 16 -6.51 -15.49 -3.72
N ASP A 17 -6.84 -16.64 -4.32
CA ASP A 17 -6.72 -16.87 -5.77
C ASP A 17 -7.61 -15.94 -6.61
N ALA A 18 -8.67 -15.38 -6.01
CA ALA A 18 -9.56 -14.41 -6.66
C ALA A 18 -9.07 -12.96 -6.46
N GLY A 19 -7.92 -12.74 -5.82
CA GLY A 19 -7.36 -11.42 -5.54
C GLY A 19 -8.06 -10.68 -4.41
N ARG A 20 -8.91 -11.34 -3.61
CA ARG A 20 -9.50 -10.75 -2.40
C ARG A 20 -8.49 -10.77 -1.28
N VAL A 21 -8.47 -9.71 -0.48
CA VAL A 21 -7.58 -9.64 0.69
C VAL A 21 -8.08 -10.62 1.74
N ALA A 22 -7.20 -11.55 2.12
CA ALA A 22 -7.44 -12.52 3.19
C ALA A 22 -6.91 -11.99 4.53
N GLU A 23 -5.75 -11.34 4.54
CA GLU A 23 -5.11 -10.79 5.73
C GLU A 23 -4.15 -9.67 5.36
N ILE A 24 -3.99 -8.71 6.27
CA ILE A 24 -2.92 -7.70 6.26
C ILE A 24 -1.97 -7.98 7.42
N GLN A 25 -0.76 -8.42 7.11
CA GLN A 25 0.28 -8.75 8.07
C GLN A 25 1.13 -7.51 8.38
N VAL A 26 0.81 -6.85 9.49
CA VAL A 26 1.46 -5.60 9.92
C VAL A 26 2.84 -5.94 10.48
N LYS A 27 3.91 -5.58 9.75
CA LYS A 27 5.32 -5.67 10.19
C LYS A 27 5.70 -7.03 10.78
N GLN A 28 5.19 -8.12 10.20
CA GLN A 28 5.47 -9.48 10.66
C GLN A 28 6.83 -9.96 10.12
N SER A 29 7.66 -10.53 11.01
CA SER A 29 8.97 -11.05 10.63
C SER A 29 8.91 -12.20 9.63
N ASP A 30 7.83 -12.97 9.65
CA ASP A 30 7.54 -14.11 8.78
C ASP A 30 6.39 -13.83 7.80
N ALA A 31 6.35 -12.60 7.26
CA ALA A 31 5.35 -12.19 6.27
C ALA A 31 5.23 -13.20 5.11
N ARG A 32 4.00 -13.65 4.84
CA ARG A 32 3.64 -14.68 3.87
C ARG A 32 3.46 -14.13 2.45
N SER A 33 3.58 -12.83 2.28
CA SER A 33 3.41 -12.13 1.00
C SER A 33 4.52 -11.11 0.81
N SER A 34 5.07 -11.07 -0.40
CA SER A 34 6.02 -10.05 -0.84
C SER A 34 5.31 -8.81 -1.43
N TRP A 35 3.99 -8.70 -1.26
CA TRP A 35 3.18 -7.61 -1.79
C TRP A 35 2.67 -6.74 -0.65
N ILE A 36 2.95 -5.45 -0.70
CA ILE A 36 2.49 -4.49 0.32
C ILE A 36 1.46 -3.54 -0.28
N TRP A 37 0.64 -2.92 0.56
CA TRP A 37 -0.10 -1.73 0.15
C TRP A 37 0.78 -0.48 0.25
N GLY A 38 0.62 0.45 -0.69
CA GLY A 38 1.21 1.80 -0.61
C GLY A 38 0.16 2.91 -0.64
N ALA A 39 -1.06 2.55 -1.02
CA ALA A 39 -2.25 3.38 -0.99
C ALA A 39 -3.47 2.45 -1.00
N PHE A 40 -4.57 2.92 -0.44
CA PHE A 40 -5.87 2.27 -0.51
C PHE A 40 -6.96 3.33 -0.71
N LYS A 41 -8.11 2.89 -1.22
CA LYS A 41 -9.31 3.71 -1.33
C LYS A 41 -10.51 2.88 -0.90
N MET A 42 -11.57 3.54 -0.50
CA MET A 42 -12.82 2.89 -0.11
C MET A 42 -14.00 3.85 -0.30
N PRO A 43 -15.23 3.32 -0.42
CA PRO A 43 -16.43 4.14 -0.28
C PRO A 43 -16.49 4.83 1.10
N ALA A 44 -17.07 6.02 1.16
CA ALA A 44 -17.21 6.77 2.43
C ALA A 44 -17.99 6.00 3.50
N ALA A 45 -18.96 5.17 3.09
CA ALA A 45 -19.71 4.29 3.99
C ALA A 45 -18.79 3.28 4.70
N VAL A 46 -17.87 2.64 3.96
CA VAL A 46 -16.88 1.71 4.53
C VAL A 46 -15.93 2.43 5.48
N PHE A 47 -15.54 3.67 5.17
CA PHE A 47 -14.72 4.46 6.09
C PHE A 47 -15.46 4.76 7.41
N HIS A 48 -16.76 5.05 7.35
CA HIS A 48 -17.57 5.22 8.56
C HIS A 48 -17.71 3.91 9.35
N GLU A 49 -17.91 2.78 8.69
CA GLU A 49 -17.93 1.46 9.34
C GLU A 49 -16.62 1.17 10.08
N LEU A 50 -15.47 1.39 9.44
CA LEU A 50 -14.15 1.21 10.05
C LEU A 50 -13.95 2.15 11.25
N HIS A 51 -14.39 3.40 11.15
CA HIS A 51 -14.31 4.35 12.26
C HIS A 51 -15.18 3.92 13.45
N GLN A 52 -16.41 3.45 13.22
CA GLN A 52 -17.26 2.92 14.28
C GLN A 52 -16.67 1.66 14.91
N LEU A 53 -16.07 0.79 14.10
CA LEU A 53 -15.37 -0.39 14.59
C LEU A 53 -14.18 -0.01 15.48
N TRP A 54 -13.38 0.97 15.06
CA TRP A 54 -12.25 1.46 15.85
C TRP A 54 -12.68 2.06 17.19
N LEU A 55 -13.72 2.88 17.21
CA LEU A 55 -14.31 3.42 18.44
C LEU A 55 -14.83 2.30 19.36
N GLY A 56 -15.57 1.34 18.81
CA GLY A 56 -16.09 0.19 19.57
C GLY A 56 -15.00 -0.77 20.07
N ARG A 57 -13.78 -0.65 19.54
CA ARG A 57 -12.57 -1.37 19.99
C ARG A 57 -11.70 -0.52 20.91
N GLU A 58 -12.24 0.55 21.47
CA GLU A 58 -11.54 1.48 22.38
C GLU A 58 -10.30 2.12 21.73
N GLN A 59 -10.36 2.36 20.42
CA GLN A 59 -9.30 3.02 19.66
C GLN A 59 -7.93 2.31 19.69
N ARG A 60 -7.91 1.01 20.04
CA ARG A 60 -6.68 0.26 20.29
C ARG A 60 -5.86 -0.12 19.05
N ASP A 61 -6.46 -0.06 17.86
CA ASP A 61 -5.77 -0.46 16.63
C ASP A 61 -4.83 0.68 16.17
N GLU A 62 -3.54 0.58 16.51
CA GLU A 62 -2.48 1.54 16.13
C GLU A 62 -2.29 1.62 14.61
N TYR A 63 -2.37 0.47 13.93
CA TYR A 63 -2.17 0.35 12.49
C TYR A 63 -3.49 0.09 11.77
N PHE A 64 -3.65 0.73 10.60
CA PHE A 64 -4.84 0.55 9.76
C PHE A 64 -5.03 -0.90 9.32
N GLY A 65 -3.93 -1.65 9.09
CA GLY A 65 -3.98 -3.07 8.77
C GLY A 65 -4.66 -3.92 9.85
N THR A 66 -4.39 -3.62 11.13
CA THR A 66 -5.04 -4.28 12.27
C THR A 66 -6.54 -4.04 12.27
N LEU A 67 -6.97 -2.80 12.01
CA LEU A 67 -8.39 -2.44 11.91
C LEU A 67 -9.08 -3.11 10.72
N VAL A 68 -8.42 -3.14 9.55
CA VAL A 68 -8.95 -3.79 8.35
C VAL A 68 -9.10 -5.29 8.56
N ASN A 69 -8.16 -5.96 9.23
CA ASN A 69 -8.29 -7.37 9.59
C ASN A 69 -9.52 -7.63 10.48
N ALA A 70 -9.75 -6.78 11.48
CA ALA A 70 -10.94 -6.89 12.33
C ALA A 70 -12.24 -6.71 11.53
N TRP A 71 -12.26 -5.79 10.56
CA TRP A 71 -13.41 -5.58 9.67
C TRP A 71 -13.63 -6.75 8.71
N ILE A 72 -12.57 -7.33 8.13
CA ILE A 72 -12.65 -8.55 7.29
C ILE A 72 -13.19 -9.73 8.11
N ALA A 73 -12.75 -9.89 9.37
CA ALA A 73 -13.26 -10.93 10.27
C ALA A 73 -14.76 -10.79 10.57
N GLN A 74 -15.33 -9.58 10.44
CA GLN A 74 -16.77 -9.31 10.55
C GLN A 74 -17.53 -9.47 9.22
N GLY A 75 -16.86 -9.93 8.15
CA GLY A 75 -17.45 -10.14 6.83
C GLY A 75 -17.18 -9.01 5.83
N GLY A 76 -16.40 -7.99 6.22
CA GLY A 76 -15.89 -6.98 5.32
C GLY A 76 -15.08 -7.58 4.17
N ARG A 77 -15.08 -6.93 3.00
CA ARG A 77 -14.38 -7.40 1.79
C ARG A 77 -13.50 -6.34 1.19
N ALA A 78 -12.23 -6.67 0.99
CA ALA A 78 -11.26 -5.84 0.27
C ALA A 78 -10.65 -6.64 -0.89
N SER A 79 -10.16 -5.92 -1.91
CA SER A 79 -9.50 -6.51 -3.09
C SER A 79 -8.09 -5.97 -3.24
N GLY A 80 -7.12 -6.86 -3.47
CA GLY A 80 -5.73 -6.52 -3.68
C GLY A 80 -5.41 -6.41 -5.17
N VAL A 81 -5.09 -5.19 -5.63
CA VAL A 81 -4.70 -4.96 -7.03
C VAL A 81 -3.18 -4.92 -7.16
N ARG A 82 -2.55 -5.92 -7.77
CA ARG A 82 -1.10 -6.04 -7.97
C ARG A 82 -0.59 -5.27 -9.21
N ALA A 83 -0.86 -3.97 -9.26
CA ALA A 83 -0.49 -3.10 -10.39
C ALA A 83 0.73 -2.21 -10.13
N GLY A 84 1.24 -2.16 -8.89
CA GLY A 84 2.44 -1.41 -8.54
C GLY A 84 3.69 -2.10 -9.09
N LYS A 85 4.62 -1.29 -9.62
CA LYS A 85 5.89 -1.80 -10.20
C LYS A 85 7.07 -1.65 -9.25
N SER A 86 7.12 -0.53 -8.53
CA SER A 86 8.21 -0.19 -7.61
C SER A 86 7.66 0.64 -6.46
N TYR A 87 8.20 0.45 -5.27
CA TYR A 87 7.85 1.20 -4.07
C TYR A 87 9.14 1.62 -3.37
N VAL A 88 9.19 2.86 -2.90
CA VAL A 88 10.35 3.43 -2.23
C VAL A 88 9.91 4.12 -0.95
N ASP A 89 10.49 3.71 0.18
CA ASP A 89 10.28 4.38 1.46
C ASP A 89 11.20 5.60 1.59
N VAL A 90 10.65 6.77 1.32
CA VAL A 90 11.36 8.05 1.40
C VAL A 90 11.57 8.55 2.85
N GLY A 91 11.16 7.78 3.86
CA GLY A 91 11.44 8.07 5.28
C GLY A 91 12.91 7.88 5.68
N THR A 92 13.73 7.33 4.79
CA THR A 92 15.18 7.13 5.00
C THR A 92 16.01 7.92 4.00
N LEU A 93 17.25 8.29 4.38
CA LEU A 93 18.18 8.96 3.44
C LEU A 93 18.48 8.08 2.21
N HIS A 94 18.57 6.76 2.41
CA HIS A 94 18.77 5.81 1.31
C HIS A 94 17.57 5.81 0.35
N GLY A 95 16.36 5.64 0.88
CA GLY A 95 15.15 5.61 0.07
C GLY A 95 14.85 6.96 -0.60
N TYR A 96 15.14 8.09 0.04
CA TYR A 96 15.06 9.39 -0.63
C TYR A 96 15.97 9.44 -1.87
N ARG A 97 17.23 9.02 -1.75
CA ARG A 97 18.17 8.99 -2.88
C ARG A 97 17.71 8.03 -3.98
N GLU A 98 17.17 6.89 -3.60
CA GLU A 98 16.61 5.91 -4.53
C GLU A 98 15.41 6.48 -5.29
N ALA A 99 14.51 7.18 -4.61
CA ALA A 99 13.36 7.83 -5.24
C ALA A 99 13.79 8.86 -6.30
N ILE A 100 14.80 9.68 -5.99
CA ILE A 100 15.35 10.64 -6.97
C ILE A 100 15.94 9.93 -8.20
N ARG A 101 16.67 8.83 -8.01
CA ARG A 101 17.20 8.04 -9.15
C ARG A 101 16.06 7.48 -9.98
N LEU A 102 15.04 6.90 -9.36
CA LEU A 102 13.89 6.32 -10.04
C LEU A 102 13.14 7.37 -10.88
N LEU A 103 12.95 8.58 -10.33
CA LEU A 103 12.31 9.69 -11.06
C LEU A 103 13.16 10.17 -12.25
N ASN A 104 14.49 10.25 -12.09
CA ASN A 104 15.39 10.61 -13.19
C ASN A 104 15.35 9.57 -14.32
N ASP A 105 15.43 8.29 -13.99
CA ASP A 105 15.31 7.19 -14.94
C ASP A 105 13.96 7.22 -15.69
N MET A 106 12.86 7.51 -14.98
CA MET A 106 11.54 7.64 -15.59
C MET A 106 11.48 8.80 -16.59
N ARG A 107 12.08 9.95 -16.25
CA ARG A 107 12.15 11.12 -17.15
C ARG A 107 12.96 10.82 -18.40
N GLU A 108 14.07 10.08 -18.28
CA GLU A 108 14.90 9.71 -19.43
C GLU A 108 14.20 8.72 -20.37
N ARG A 109 13.37 7.84 -19.82
CA ARG A 109 12.57 6.86 -20.58
C ARG A 109 11.32 7.46 -21.26
N GLN A 110 10.94 8.69 -20.92
CA GLN A 110 9.83 9.37 -21.60
C GLN A 110 10.25 9.83 -23.01
N PRO A 111 9.42 9.57 -24.05
CA PRO A 111 9.71 10.01 -25.40
C PRO A 111 9.80 11.54 -25.48
N ALA A 112 10.67 12.05 -26.35
CA ALA A 112 10.98 13.49 -26.45
C ALA A 112 9.75 14.38 -26.69
N SER A 113 8.69 13.85 -27.30
CA SER A 113 7.43 14.56 -27.54
C SER A 113 6.65 14.92 -26.26
N ALA A 114 6.89 14.21 -25.14
CA ALA A 114 6.24 14.50 -23.86
C ALA A 114 7.07 15.46 -22.97
N ARG A 115 8.34 15.70 -23.31
CA ARG A 115 9.25 16.55 -22.52
C ARG A 115 9.10 18.05 -22.79
N THR A 116 8.42 18.44 -23.87
CA THR A 116 8.33 19.84 -24.32
C THR A 116 7.11 20.57 -23.76
N GLU A 117 6.05 19.88 -23.35
CA GLU A 117 4.83 20.51 -22.80
C GLU A 117 5.00 21.01 -21.35
N GLU A 118 5.84 20.37 -20.52
CA GLU A 118 6.11 20.83 -19.14
C GLU A 118 7.07 22.04 -19.06
N ALA A 119 7.73 22.42 -20.16
CA ALA A 119 8.68 23.54 -20.16
C ALA A 119 8.04 24.92 -20.40
N PHE A 120 6.73 24.98 -20.71
CA PHE A 120 6.00 26.21 -21.04
C PHE A 120 4.72 26.44 -20.21
N ALA A 121 4.54 25.70 -19.11
CA ALA A 121 3.49 25.94 -18.11
C ALA A 121 4.11 26.39 -16.78
#